data_AF-A0A0G1D9Z4-F1
#
_entry.id   AF-A0A0G1D9Z4-F1
#
_cell.length_a   1.000
_cell.length_b   1.000
_cell.length_c   1.000
_cell.angle_alpha   90.00
_cell.angle_beta   90.00
_cell.angle_gamma   90.00
#
_symmetry.space_group_name_H-M   'P 1'
#
loop_
_entity.id
_entity.type
_entity.pdbx_description
1 polymer ?
#
loop_
_entity_poly.entity_id
_entity_poly.type
_entity_poly.pdbx_seq_one_letter_code
_entity_poly.pdbx_strand_id
1 'polypeptide(L)'
;ASEKNKTTKPIVLFLDEIHRFNKAQQDFLLPFVESGKITLIGATTENPSFEIIPPLLSRCRVFVLKEHSPEDIAKIIDRAT
;
A
#
# COMPACT_ATOMS: atom_id res chain seq x y z
N ALA A 1 2.29 21.81 32.65
CA ALA A 1 2.10 22.37 31.29
C ALA A 1 1.49 21.27 30.42
N SER A 2 0.29 21.48 29.91
CA SER A 2 -0.45 20.51 29.10
C SER A 2 0.15 20.47 27.70
N GLU A 3 0.86 19.39 27.37
CA GLU A 3 1.29 19.11 26.00
C GLU A 3 0.04 18.96 25.13
N LYS A 4 -0.15 19.94 24.25
CA LYS A 4 -1.23 19.94 23.27
C LYS A 4 -1.12 18.67 22.43
N ASN A 5 -2.14 17.83 22.48
CA ASN A 5 -2.41 16.75 21.53
C ASN A 5 -2.44 17.32 20.11
N LYS A 6 -1.28 17.40 19.48
CA LYS A 6 -1.14 17.69 18.06
C LYS A 6 -1.63 16.42 17.37
N THR A 7 -2.87 16.43 16.90
CA THR A 7 -3.43 15.33 16.10
C THR A 7 -2.47 15.07 14.93
N THR A 8 -1.63 14.06 15.06
CA THR A 8 -0.70 13.64 14.02
C THR A 8 -1.57 13.19 12.85
N LYS A 9 -1.51 13.94 11.74
CA LYS A 9 -2.23 13.53 10.53
C LYS A 9 -1.76 12.14 10.15
N PRO A 10 -2.68 11.21 9.82
CA PRO A 10 -2.30 9.89 9.36
C PRO A 10 -1.42 10.03 8.10
N ILE A 11 -0.28 9.34 8.10
CA ILE A 11 0.65 9.33 6.98
C ILE A 11 0.34 8.09 6.13
N VAL A 12 0.05 8.29 4.85
CA VAL A 12 -0.08 7.20 3.87
C VAL A 12 1.22 7.13 3.09
N LEU A 13 1.87 5.97 3.10
CA LEU A 13 3.01 5.68 2.24
C LEU A 13 2.54 4.76 1.11
N PHE A 14 2.50 5.29 -0.10
CA PHE A 14 2.23 4.52 -1.31
C PHE A 14 3.56 4.11 -1.96
N LEU A 15 3.74 2.82 -2.18
CA LEU A 15 4.89 2.25 -2.87
C LEU A 15 4.41 1.49 -4.09
N ASP A 16 4.73 2.02 -5.27
CA ASP A 16 4.52 1.30 -6.52
C ASP A 16 5.64 0.28 -6.74
N GLU A 17 5.32 -0.82 -7.42
CA GLU A 17 6.22 -1.94 -7.68
C GLU A 17 7.00 -2.40 -6.44
N ILE A 18 6.29 -2.60 -5.33
CA ILE A 18 6.88 -2.98 -4.04
C ILE A 18 7.69 -4.29 -4.11
N HIS A 19 7.45 -5.14 -5.11
CA HIS A 19 8.26 -6.33 -5.38
C HIS A 19 9.73 -6.03 -5.67
N ARG A 20 10.08 -4.80 -6.08
CA ARG A 20 11.48 -4.39 -6.30
C ARG A 20 12.26 -4.15 -5.01
N PHE A 21 11.58 -4.06 -3.87
CA PHE A 21 12.24 -3.87 -2.58
C PHE A 21 12.86 -5.18 -2.11
N ASN A 22 14.16 -5.15 -1.81
CA ASN A 22 14.80 -6.29 -1.20
C ASN A 22 14.30 -6.51 0.25
N LYS A 23 14.59 -7.69 0.80
CA LYS A 23 14.17 -8.07 2.16
C LYS A 23 14.51 -7.03 3.22
N ALA A 24 15.72 -6.47 3.21
CA ALA A 24 16.15 -5.49 4.21
C ALA A 24 15.34 -4.18 4.14
N GLN A 25 14.99 -3.74 2.92
CA GLN A 25 14.13 -2.58 2.72
C GLN A 25 12.69 -2.85 3.18
N GLN A 26 12.17 -4.06 2.97
CA GLN A 26 10.85 -4.45 3.47
C GLN A 26 10.83 -4.56 5.01
N ASP A 27 11.86 -5.17 5.61
CA ASP A 27 12.02 -5.28 7.06
C ASP A 27 12.10 -3.89 7.73
N PHE A 28 12.73 -2.92 7.09
CA PHE A 28 12.79 -1.53 7.58
C PHE A 28 11.40 -0.89 7.73
N LEU A 29 10.40 -1.29 6.94
CA LEU A 29 9.04 -0.73 7.00
C LEU A 29 8.22 -1.26 8.19
N LEU A 30 8.53 -2.46 8.69
CA LEU A 30 7.72 -3.16 9.70
C LEU A 30 7.41 -2.32 10.95
N PRO A 31 8.39 -1.68 11.62
CA PRO A 31 8.10 -0.95 12.86
C PRO A 31 7.12 0.21 12.65
N PHE A 32 7.13 0.81 11.47
CA PHE A 32 6.26 1.94 11.14
C PHE A 32 4.84 1.50 10.79
N VAL A 33 4.70 0.33 10.15
CA VAL A 33 3.39 -0.29 9.88
C VAL A 33 2.77 -0.80 11.18
N GLU A 34 3.55 -1.48 12.01
CA GLU A 34 3.08 -2.05 13.29
C GLU A 34 2.64 -1.00 14.30
N SER A 35 3.40 0.10 14.41
CA SER A 35 3.04 1.22 15.29
C SER A 35 1.88 2.07 14.77
N GLY A 36 1.41 1.82 13.55
CA GLY A 36 0.42 2.67 12.88
C GLY A 36 0.95 4.06 12.50
N LYS A 37 2.27 4.30 12.59
CA LYS A 37 2.89 5.56 12.19
C LYS A 37 2.70 5.83 10.70
N ILE A 38 2.63 4.76 9.90
CA ILE A 38 2.25 4.82 8.49
C ILE A 38 1.11 3.84 8.19
N THR A 39 0.23 4.23 7.27
CA THR A 39 -0.59 3.29 6.51
C THR A 39 0.15 2.99 5.21
N LEU A 40 0.61 1.75 5.05
CA LEU A 40 1.31 1.31 3.84
C LEU A 40 0.30 0.84 2.79
N ILE A 41 0.46 1.33 1.57
CA ILE A 41 -0.22 0.81 0.37
C ILE A 41 0.86 0.41 -0.62
N GLY A 42 1.06 -0.91 -0.80
CA GLY A 42 1.95 -1.45 -1.81
C GLY A 42 1.18 -1.87 -3.06
N ALA A 43 1.66 -1.48 -4.23
CA ALA A 43 1.16 -1.95 -5.53
C ALA A 43 2.21 -2.84 -6.22
N THR A 44 1.76 -3.89 -6.88
CA THR A 44 2.62 -4.83 -7.61
C THR A 44 1.79 -5.58 -8.66
N THR A 45 2.38 -5.89 -9.81
CA THR A 45 1.83 -6.81 -10.80
C THR A 45 2.13 -8.28 -10.47
N GLU A 46 3.17 -8.52 -9.67
CA GLU A 46 3.61 -9.86 -9.27
C GLU A 46 2.76 -10.46 -8.14
N ASN A 47 2.79 -11.79 -8.00
CA ASN A 47 2.10 -12.46 -6.90
C ASN A 47 2.76 -12.10 -5.55
N PRO A 48 2.04 -11.42 -4.63
CA PRO A 48 2.63 -10.90 -3.40
C PRO A 48 3.13 -12.00 -2.45
N SER A 49 2.64 -13.23 -2.56
CA SER A 49 3.08 -14.34 -1.71
C SER A 49 4.53 -14.78 -1.95
N PHE A 50 5.11 -14.41 -3.10
CA PHE A 50 6.51 -14.72 -3.42
C PHE A 50 7.44 -13.54 -3.17
N GLU A 51 7.00 -12.32 -3.51
CA GLU A 51 7.86 -11.12 -3.50
C GLU A 51 7.82 -10.34 -2.18
N ILE A 52 6.75 -10.51 -1.38
CA ILE A 52 6.58 -9.81 -0.11
C ILE A 52 6.92 -10.73 1.05
N ILE A 53 7.76 -10.23 1.97
CA ILE A 53 8.16 -11.01 3.13
C ILE A 53 6.93 -11.34 4.01
N PRO A 54 6.86 -12.55 4.58
CA PRO A 54 5.70 -12.98 5.37
C PRO A 54 5.29 -12.01 6.50
N PRO A 55 6.22 -11.37 7.25
CA PRO A 55 5.83 -10.41 8.28
C PRO A 55 5.10 -9.18 7.75
N LEU A 56 5.51 -8.64 6.60
CA LEU A 56 4.88 -7.46 6.01
C LEU A 56 3.53 -7.84 5.41
N LEU A 57 3.46 -8.98 4.73
CA LEU A 57 2.24 -9.52 4.15
C LEU A 57 1.17 -9.80 5.22
N SER A 58 1.55 -10.33 6.40
CA SER A 58 0.60 -10.61 7.48
C SER A 58 -0.03 -9.36 8.11
N ARG A 59 0.49 -8.16 7.82
CA ARG A 59 -0.01 -6.86 8.30
C ARG A 59 -0.74 -6.09 7.20
N CYS A 60 -0.74 -6.61 5.97
CA CYS A 60 -1.40 -6.00 4.83
C CYS A 60 -2.67 -6.78 4.46
N ARG A 61 -3.68 -6.06 3.94
CA ARG A 61 -4.80 -6.71 3.24
C ARG A 61 -4.46 -6.78 1.76
N VAL A 62 -4.57 -7.97 1.18
CA VAL A 62 -4.32 -8.18 -0.24
C VAL A 62 -5.61 -7.93 -1.02
N PHE A 63 -5.55 -7.03 -1.98
CA PHE A 63 -6.63 -6.76 -2.94
C PHE A 63 -6.15 -7.17 -4.32
N VAL A 64 -6.90 -8.06 -4.98
CA VAL A 64 -6.63 -8.44 -6.36
C VAL A 64 -7.45 -7.53 -7.27
N LEU A 65 -6.77 -6.69 -8.04
CA LEU A 65 -7.39 -5.88 -9.07
C LEU A 65 -7.50 -6.70 -10.36
N LYS A 66 -8.57 -6.44 -11.11
CA LYS A 66 -8.81 -7.07 -12.41
C LYS A 66 -8.83 -5.98 -13.48
N GLU A 67 -8.50 -6.39 -14.70
CA GLU A 67 -8.67 -5.53 -15.87
C GLU A 67 -10.12 -5.05 -15.98
N HIS A 68 -10.28 -3.81 -16.43
CA HIS A 68 -11.59 -3.24 -16.70
C HIS A 68 -12.22 -3.89 -17.94
N SER A 69 -13.54 -4.04 -17.93
CA SER A 69 -14.25 -4.44 -19.15
C SER A 69 -14.26 -3.29 -20.17
N PRO A 70 -14.50 -3.57 -21.46
CA PRO A 70 -14.64 -2.51 -22.47
C PRO A 70 -15.69 -1.45 -22.11
N GLU A 71 -16.78 -1.87 -21.46
CA GLU A 71 -17.86 -0.96 -21.01
C GLU A 71 -17.42 -0.07 -19.84
N ASP A 72 -16.60 -0.59 -18.92
CA ASP A 72 -16.03 0.22 -17.83
C ASP A 72 -15.05 1.26 -18.37
N ILE A 73 -14.24 0.88 -19.37
CA ILE A 73 -13.32 1.80 -20.05
C ILE A 73 -14.11 2.93 -20.74
N ALA A 74 -15.18 2.59 -21.47
CA ALA A 74 -16.04 3.59 -22.12
C ALA A 74 -16.60 4.61 -21.11
N LYS A 75 -17.11 4.15 -19.95
CA LYS A 75 -17.59 5.03 -18.88
C LYS A 75 -16.51 5.93 -18.28
N ILE A 76 -15.25 5.46 -18.21
CA ILE A 76 -14.13 6.26 -17.72
C ILE A 76 -13.83 7.39 -18.70
N ILE A 77 -13.79 7.10 -20.01
CA ILE A 77 -13.57 8.09 -21.06
C ILE A 77 -14.69 9.14 -21.06
N ASP A 78 -15.95 8.70 -20.98
CA ASP A 78 -17.12 9.60 -20.93
C ASP A 78 -17.10 10.55 -19.73
N ARG A 79 -16.52 10.14 -18.58
CA ARG A 79 -16.38 11.00 -17.40
C ARG A 79 -15.20 11.98 -17.47
N ALA A 80 -14.18 11.64 -18.26
CA ALA A 80 -12.97 12.45 -18.41
C ALA A 80 -13.17 13.60 -19.40
N THR A 81 -14.23 13.53 -20.21
CA THR A 81 -14.59 14.52 -21.24
C THR A 81 -15.68 15.45 -20.73
#